data_AF-A0A4V2DS93-F1
#
_entry.id   AF-A0A4V2DS93-F1
#
_cell.length_a   1.000
_cell.length_b   1.000
_cell.length_c   1.000
_cell.angle_alpha   90.00
_cell.angle_beta   90.00
_cell.angle_gamma   90.00
#
_symmetry.space_group_name_H-M   'P 1'
#
loop_
_entity.id
_entity.type
_entity.pdbx_description
1 polymer ?
#
loop_
_entity_poly.entity_id
_entity_poly.type
_entity_poly.pdbx_seq_one_letter_code
_entity_poly.pdbx_strand_id
1 'polypeptide(L)'
;MLKILEKLLSRKVNADMLFLSELLTYKGESQILLVNYFDQVTLDYSLHSLTFIDEYLLLIRQYFIETKLKKLNEEEHQHFIQDIVTISLRIGAYVGETIRENDQKQQWYWIKSNKKRKLNPILLKVTQSDHKHSSAILTNGTLYEFPMNIVIDLITLPHKEKNTLSHYVDEVLNLTSHSI
;
A
#
# COMPACT_ATOMS: atom_id res chain seq x y z
N MET A 1 15.40 -26.35 -8.44
CA MET A 1 13.93 -26.43 -8.35
C MET A 1 13.35 -25.31 -7.49
N LEU A 2 13.77 -25.16 -6.22
CA LEU A 2 13.27 -24.11 -5.30
C LEU A 2 13.46 -22.66 -5.80
N LYS A 3 14.67 -22.30 -6.27
CA LYS A 3 14.97 -20.96 -6.80
C LYS A 3 14.15 -20.57 -8.04
N ILE A 4 13.81 -21.54 -8.89
CA ILE A 4 12.97 -21.32 -10.08
C ILE A 4 11.53 -21.06 -9.63
N LEU A 5 11.04 -21.84 -8.66
CA LEU A 5 9.71 -21.65 -8.08
C LEU A 5 9.57 -20.30 -7.38
N GLU A 6 10.57 -19.87 -6.61
CA GLU A 6 10.62 -18.56 -5.96
C GLU A 6 10.59 -17.42 -6.97
N LYS A 7 11.36 -17.55 -8.07
CA LYS A 7 11.37 -16.57 -9.16
C LYS A 7 10.05 -16.52 -9.94
N LEU A 8 9.36 -17.65 -10.10
CA LEU A 8 8.04 -17.71 -10.73
C LEU A 8 6.96 -17.12 -9.82
N LEU A 9 7.00 -17.44 -8.53
CA LEU A 9 6.09 -16.87 -7.53
C LEU A 9 6.30 -15.37 -7.40
N SER A 10 7.54 -14.88 -7.37
CA SER A 10 7.82 -13.45 -7.33
C SER A 10 7.32 -12.76 -8.60
N ARG A 11 7.53 -13.33 -9.80
CA ARG A 11 6.95 -12.79 -11.04
C ARG A 11 5.44 -12.63 -10.96
N LYS A 12 4.73 -13.64 -10.45
CA LYS A 12 3.28 -13.56 -10.26
C LYS A 12 2.90 -12.44 -9.29
N VAL A 13 3.58 -12.34 -8.16
CA VAL A 13 3.29 -11.28 -7.17
C VAL A 13 3.59 -9.90 -7.75
N ASN A 14 4.68 -9.70 -8.48
CA ASN A 14 4.96 -8.42 -9.14
C ASN A 14 3.86 -8.03 -10.13
N ALA A 15 3.37 -8.98 -10.93
CA ALA A 15 2.26 -8.73 -11.85
C ALA A 15 0.95 -8.43 -11.11
N ASP A 16 0.62 -9.18 -10.06
CA ASP A 16 -0.56 -8.94 -9.22
C ASP A 16 -0.51 -7.54 -8.58
N MET A 17 0.67 -7.12 -8.10
CA MET A 17 0.87 -5.81 -7.48
C MET A 17 0.80 -4.66 -8.51
N LEU A 18 1.45 -4.81 -9.66
CA LEU A 18 1.33 -3.83 -10.74
C LEU A 18 -0.14 -3.67 -11.16
N PHE A 19 -0.84 -4.78 -11.40
CA PHE A 19 -2.27 -4.76 -11.74
C PHE A 19 -3.11 -4.05 -10.67
N LEU A 20 -2.88 -4.33 -9.38
CA LEU A 20 -3.57 -3.64 -8.30
C LEU A 20 -3.32 -2.13 -8.29
N SER A 21 -2.11 -1.70 -8.65
CA SER A 21 -1.77 -0.27 -8.74
C SER A 21 -2.50 0.43 -9.88
N GLU A 22 -2.63 -0.24 -11.03
CA GLU A 22 -3.31 0.29 -12.22
C GLU A 22 -4.83 0.39 -12.01
N LEU A 23 -5.39 -0.41 -11.09
CA LEU A 23 -6.81 -0.36 -10.73
C LEU A 23 -7.23 0.88 -9.90
N LEU A 24 -6.32 1.81 -9.59
CA LEU A 24 -6.69 3.06 -8.90
C LEU A 24 -7.62 3.95 -9.74
N THR A 25 -7.49 3.90 -11.07
CA THR A 25 -8.27 4.74 -12.00
C THR A 25 -9.41 3.97 -12.69
N TYR A 26 -9.63 2.71 -12.30
CA TYR A 26 -10.60 1.83 -12.97
C TYR A 26 -12.06 2.12 -12.56
N LYS A 27 -12.92 2.38 -13.56
CA LYS A 27 -14.35 2.65 -13.40
C LYS A 27 -15.23 1.44 -13.76
N GLY A 28 -15.28 0.42 -12.90
CA GLY A 28 -16.17 -0.76 -13.06
C GLY A 28 -16.56 -1.35 -11.69
N GLU A 29 -17.25 -2.49 -11.61
CA GLU A 29 -17.85 -3.05 -10.37
C GLU A 29 -16.92 -3.18 -9.14
N SER A 30 -15.60 -3.07 -9.35
CA SER A 30 -14.57 -3.00 -8.30
C SER A 30 -14.07 -1.57 -8.08
N GLN A 31 -14.94 -0.57 -7.97
CA GLN A 31 -14.53 0.82 -7.71
C GLN A 31 -13.90 0.93 -6.32
N ILE A 32 -12.92 1.83 -6.17
CA ILE A 32 -12.54 2.30 -4.83
C ILE A 32 -13.47 3.43 -4.40
N LEU A 33 -13.64 3.58 -3.09
CA LEU A 33 -14.41 4.69 -2.53
C LEU A 33 -13.88 6.02 -3.07
N LEU A 34 -14.76 6.95 -3.49
CA LEU A 34 -14.37 8.23 -4.10
C LEU A 34 -13.45 8.11 -5.33
N VAL A 35 -13.53 7.02 -6.12
CA VAL A 35 -12.70 6.81 -7.33
C VAL A 35 -12.71 7.99 -8.31
N ASN A 36 -13.83 8.72 -8.42
CA ASN A 36 -13.95 9.89 -9.30
C ASN A 36 -12.94 11.00 -8.99
N TYR A 37 -12.33 11.02 -7.80
CA TYR A 37 -11.21 11.92 -7.50
C TYR A 37 -10.06 11.73 -8.52
N PHE A 38 -9.79 10.49 -8.90
CA PHE A 38 -8.72 10.16 -9.83
C PHE A 38 -9.03 10.49 -11.30
N ASP A 39 -10.24 10.92 -11.62
CA ASP A 39 -10.62 11.35 -12.97
C ASP A 39 -9.97 12.67 -13.39
N GLN A 40 -9.52 13.44 -12.40
CA GLN A 40 -9.02 14.80 -12.58
C GLN A 40 -7.48 14.87 -12.52
N VAL A 41 -6.83 13.76 -12.22
CA VAL A 41 -5.37 13.70 -12.02
C VAL A 41 -4.77 12.60 -12.90
N THR A 42 -3.50 12.77 -13.25
CA THR A 42 -2.72 11.73 -13.94
C THR A 42 -1.82 11.06 -12.92
N LEU A 43 -1.88 9.73 -12.87
CA LEU A 43 -1.04 8.91 -12.01
C LEU A 43 0.00 8.18 -12.87
N ASP A 44 1.25 8.62 -12.78
CA ASP A 44 2.37 8.19 -13.63
C ASP A 44 3.55 7.60 -12.84
N TYR A 45 3.29 7.18 -11.60
CA TYR A 45 4.28 6.71 -10.63
C TYR A 45 5.40 7.72 -10.31
N SER A 46 5.21 9.01 -10.58
CA SER A 46 6.13 10.05 -10.09
C SER A 46 5.89 10.36 -8.61
N LEU A 47 6.91 10.93 -7.95
CA LEU A 47 6.75 11.48 -6.60
C LEU A 47 5.67 12.56 -6.53
N HIS A 48 5.51 13.35 -7.61
CA HIS A 48 4.43 14.34 -7.67
C HIS A 48 3.04 13.68 -7.64
N SER A 49 2.86 12.56 -8.35
CA SER A 49 1.61 11.79 -8.32
C SER A 49 1.20 11.34 -6.91
N LEU A 50 2.15 11.13 -6.00
CA LEU A 50 1.86 10.78 -4.60
C LEU A 50 1.14 11.91 -3.86
N THR A 51 1.34 13.17 -4.25
CA THR A 51 0.67 14.32 -3.60
C THR A 51 -0.85 14.29 -3.80
N PHE A 52 -1.31 13.90 -4.99
CA PHE A 52 -2.75 13.70 -5.26
C PHE A 52 -3.31 12.52 -4.45
N ILE A 53 -2.52 11.47 -4.26
CA ILE A 53 -2.93 10.33 -3.44
C ILE A 53 -3.00 10.74 -1.96
N ASP A 54 -2.04 11.54 -1.47
CA ASP A 54 -2.07 12.09 -0.12
C ASP A 54 -3.35 12.92 0.11
N GLU A 55 -3.72 13.79 -0.82
CA GLU A 55 -4.98 14.55 -0.79
C GLU A 55 -6.22 13.65 -0.76
N TYR A 56 -6.25 12.63 -1.62
CA TYR A 56 -7.31 11.62 -1.61
C TYR A 56 -7.41 10.90 -0.26
N LEU A 57 -6.28 10.49 0.34
CA LEU A 57 -6.25 9.81 1.62
C LEU A 57 -6.75 10.71 2.77
N LEU A 58 -6.54 12.03 2.69
CA LEU A 58 -7.14 12.98 3.63
C LEU A 58 -8.67 12.99 3.54
N LEU A 59 -9.23 12.97 2.33
CA LEU A 59 -10.69 12.87 2.12
C LEU A 59 -11.25 11.56 2.68
N ILE A 60 -10.58 10.43 2.38
CA ILE A 60 -10.96 9.11 2.88
C ILE A 60 -10.90 9.05 4.41
N ARG A 61 -9.85 9.60 5.01
CA ARG A 61 -9.70 9.70 6.45
C ARG A 61 -10.86 10.48 7.07
N GLN A 62 -11.21 11.64 6.51
CA GLN A 62 -12.34 12.44 7.00
C GLN A 62 -13.65 11.64 6.92
N TYR A 63 -13.91 11.00 5.78
CA TYR A 63 -15.07 10.12 5.61
C TYR A 63 -15.13 9.01 6.67
N PHE A 64 -14.00 8.37 6.98
CA PHE A 64 -13.98 7.31 7.97
C PHE A 64 -14.09 7.81 9.42
N ILE A 65 -13.57 9.00 9.74
CA ILE A 65 -13.80 9.63 11.04
C ILE A 65 -15.30 9.88 11.22
N GLU A 66 -15.95 10.48 10.24
CA GLU A 66 -17.40 10.75 10.27
C GLU A 66 -18.22 9.45 10.35
N THR A 67 -17.79 8.41 9.64
CA THR A 67 -18.47 7.11 9.64
C THR A 67 -18.31 6.37 10.96
N LYS A 68 -17.14 6.44 11.61
CA LYS A 68 -16.91 5.85 12.95
C LYS A 68 -17.76 6.51 14.05
N LEU A 69 -18.18 7.76 13.86
CA LEU A 69 -19.10 8.44 14.77
C LEU A 69 -20.54 7.91 14.65
N LYS A 70 -20.87 7.18 13.57
CA LYS A 70 -22.16 6.53 13.39
C LYS A 70 -22.14 5.14 14.06
N LYS A 71 -23.29 4.73 14.61
CA LYS A 71 -23.48 3.37 15.10
C LYS A 71 -23.75 2.44 13.92
N LEU A 72 -22.68 1.86 13.37
CA LEU A 72 -22.77 0.93 12.24
C LEU A 72 -23.42 -0.39 12.65
N ASN A 73 -24.25 -0.94 11.78
CA ASN A 73 -24.68 -2.33 11.86
C ASN A 73 -23.55 -3.27 11.37
N GLU A 74 -23.76 -4.58 11.47
CA GLU A 74 -22.73 -5.57 11.11
C GLU A 74 -22.33 -5.52 9.63
N GLU A 75 -23.30 -5.38 8.72
CA GLU A 75 -23.08 -5.30 7.28
C GLU A 75 -22.30 -4.02 6.90
N GLU A 76 -22.70 -2.88 7.45
CA GLU A 76 -22.01 -1.60 7.28
C GLU A 76 -20.57 -1.66 7.81
N HIS A 77 -20.36 -2.35 8.94
CA HIS A 77 -19.02 -2.53 9.49
C HIS A 77 -18.14 -3.42 8.60
N GLN A 78 -18.69 -4.48 7.99
CA GLN A 78 -17.94 -5.30 7.03
C GLN A 78 -17.58 -4.50 5.77
N HIS A 79 -18.51 -3.71 5.23
CA HIS A 79 -18.23 -2.82 4.11
C HIS A 79 -17.14 -1.80 4.44
N PHE A 80 -17.20 -1.18 5.62
CA PHE A 80 -16.18 -0.26 6.10
C PHE A 80 -14.78 -0.89 6.13
N ILE A 81 -14.67 -2.14 6.63
CA ILE A 81 -13.39 -2.86 6.64
C ILE A 81 -12.93 -3.17 5.20
N GLN A 82 -13.85 -3.60 4.33
CA GLN A 82 -13.55 -3.92 2.94
C GLN A 82 -13.03 -2.71 2.17
N ASP A 83 -13.56 -1.52 2.42
CA ASP A 83 -13.08 -0.28 1.80
C ASP A 83 -11.65 0.04 2.24
N ILE A 84 -11.35 -0.02 3.54
CA ILE A 84 -9.99 0.21 4.06
C ILE A 84 -9.01 -0.77 3.42
N VAL A 85 -9.37 -2.06 3.37
CA VAL A 85 -8.51 -3.10 2.77
C VAL A 85 -8.28 -2.84 1.29
N THR A 86 -9.33 -2.53 0.53
CA THR A 86 -9.25 -2.26 -0.90
C THR A 86 -8.36 -1.05 -1.20
N ILE A 87 -8.59 0.06 -0.49
CA ILE A 87 -7.80 1.29 -0.62
C ILE A 87 -6.33 1.03 -0.28
N SER A 88 -6.08 0.37 0.86
CA SER A 88 -4.72 0.08 1.32
C SER A 88 -3.95 -0.82 0.37
N LEU A 89 -4.61 -1.81 -0.24
CA LEU A 89 -3.99 -2.70 -1.22
C LEU A 89 -3.61 -1.97 -2.51
N ARG A 90 -4.53 -1.19 -3.10
CA ARG A 90 -4.27 -0.53 -4.39
C ARG A 90 -3.28 0.63 -4.25
N ILE A 91 -3.46 1.46 -3.23
CA ILE A 91 -2.53 2.58 -3.01
C ILE A 91 -1.18 2.05 -2.53
N GLY A 92 -1.15 1.06 -1.64
CA GLY A 92 0.11 0.43 -1.24
C GLY A 92 0.84 -0.19 -2.42
N ALA A 93 0.12 -0.82 -3.34
CA ALA A 93 0.69 -1.31 -4.59
C ALA A 93 1.33 -0.17 -5.40
N TYR A 94 0.59 0.91 -5.61
CA TYR A 94 1.06 2.08 -6.34
C TYR A 94 2.28 2.74 -5.71
N VAL A 95 2.30 2.90 -4.39
CA VAL A 95 3.47 3.42 -3.65
C VAL A 95 4.69 2.52 -3.86
N GLY A 96 4.51 1.21 -3.83
CA GLY A 96 5.64 0.31 -4.06
C GLY A 96 6.11 0.29 -5.52
N GLU A 97 5.22 0.40 -6.52
CA GLU A 97 5.63 0.60 -7.91
C GLU A 97 6.32 1.97 -8.09
N THR A 98 5.87 3.01 -7.39
CA THR A 98 6.55 4.32 -7.37
C THR A 98 8.00 4.18 -6.87
N ILE A 99 8.24 3.42 -5.80
CA ILE A 99 9.61 3.13 -5.35
C ILE A 99 10.41 2.38 -6.44
N ARG A 100 9.81 1.37 -7.08
CA ARG A 100 10.47 0.55 -8.12
C ARG A 100 10.87 1.38 -9.35
N GLU A 101 10.02 2.31 -9.77
CA GLU A 101 10.25 3.17 -10.94
C GLU A 101 11.27 4.29 -10.66
N ASN A 102 11.36 4.76 -9.40
CA ASN A 102 12.20 5.91 -9.05
C ASN A 102 13.57 5.53 -8.43
N ASP A 103 13.78 4.30 -7.96
CA ASP A 103 15.10 3.83 -7.50
C ASP A 103 15.91 3.18 -8.64
N GLN A 104 16.76 3.97 -9.30
CA GLN A 104 17.62 3.46 -10.37
C GLN A 104 18.80 2.60 -9.88
N LYS A 105 19.09 2.59 -8.57
CA LYS A 105 20.27 1.93 -8.00
C LYS A 105 19.95 0.53 -7.51
N GLN A 106 18.70 0.28 -7.11
CA GLN A 106 18.27 -0.96 -6.48
C GLN A 106 17.25 -1.70 -7.34
N GLN A 107 17.33 -3.02 -7.36
CA GLN A 107 16.31 -3.85 -7.99
C GLN A 107 15.25 -4.24 -6.97
N TRP A 108 14.22 -3.40 -6.85
CA TRP A 108 13.07 -3.66 -6.01
C TRP A 108 12.10 -4.65 -6.67
N TYR A 109 11.58 -5.60 -5.88
CA TYR A 109 10.61 -6.59 -6.31
C TYR A 109 9.66 -6.97 -5.17
N TRP A 110 8.45 -7.36 -5.55
CA TRP A 110 7.46 -7.85 -4.59
C TRP A 110 7.66 -9.33 -4.27
N ILE A 111 7.46 -9.65 -3.00
CA ILE A 111 7.35 -11.02 -2.50
C ILE A 111 6.09 -11.18 -1.67
N LYS A 112 5.57 -12.41 -1.65
CA LYS A 112 4.52 -12.83 -0.72
C LYS A 112 5.17 -13.67 0.39
N SER A 113 5.15 -13.20 1.63
CA SER A 113 5.88 -13.88 2.72
C SER A 113 5.11 -13.94 4.04
N ASN A 114 4.93 -15.17 4.55
CA ASN A 114 4.43 -15.42 5.91
C ASN A 114 5.51 -15.09 6.97
N LYS A 115 6.78 -15.37 6.67
CA LYS A 115 7.89 -15.20 7.63
C LYS A 115 8.21 -13.72 7.84
N LYS A 116 8.29 -12.95 6.76
CA LYS A 116 8.64 -11.53 6.80
C LYS A 116 7.46 -10.65 7.23
N ARG A 117 6.23 -11.16 7.20
CA ARG A 117 5.08 -10.55 7.88
C ARG A 117 5.34 -10.31 9.37
N LYS A 118 6.12 -11.16 10.05
CA LYS A 118 6.48 -10.96 11.46
C LYS A 118 7.38 -9.74 11.70
N LEU A 119 7.89 -9.10 10.64
CA LEU A 119 8.63 -7.84 10.73
C LEU A 119 7.72 -6.61 10.55
N ASN A 120 6.45 -6.82 10.19
CA ASN A 120 5.48 -5.76 9.97
C ASN A 120 4.84 -5.33 11.30
N PRO A 121 5.08 -4.11 11.80
CA PRO A 121 4.60 -3.67 13.11
C PRO A 121 3.07 -3.54 13.22
N ILE A 122 2.37 -3.26 12.11
CA ILE A 122 0.89 -3.20 12.11
C ILE A 122 0.32 -4.60 12.21
N LEU A 123 0.83 -5.54 11.41
CA LEU A 123 0.30 -6.91 11.40
C LEU A 123 0.62 -7.67 12.69
N LEU A 124 1.71 -7.34 13.39
CA LEU A 124 1.98 -7.84 14.74
C LEU A 124 0.96 -7.37 15.77
N LYS A 125 0.43 -6.15 15.64
CA LYS A 125 -0.58 -5.59 16.55
C LYS A 125 -1.99 -6.14 16.29
N VAL A 126 -2.33 -6.38 15.02
CA VAL A 126 -3.71 -6.73 14.61
C VAL A 126 -4.00 -8.23 14.72
N THR A 127 -2.99 -9.10 14.59
CA THR A 127 -3.23 -10.54 14.60
C THR A 127 -2.57 -11.22 15.79
N GLN A 128 -3.35 -11.47 16.84
CA GLN A 128 -3.02 -12.47 17.87
C GLN A 128 -3.17 -13.92 17.35
N SER A 129 -3.43 -14.12 16.05
CA SER A 129 -3.63 -15.44 15.44
C SER A 129 -2.39 -15.92 14.66
N ASP A 130 -1.92 -17.11 15.04
CA ASP A 130 -0.64 -17.71 14.64
C ASP A 130 -0.68 -18.40 13.26
N HIS A 131 -1.61 -18.06 12.37
CA HIS A 131 -1.91 -18.90 11.20
C HIS A 131 -1.85 -18.18 9.83
N LYS A 132 -0.96 -18.72 8.98
CA LYS A 132 -1.00 -18.89 7.51
C LYS A 132 -1.23 -17.70 6.55
N HIS A 133 -1.47 -16.48 6.99
CA HIS A 133 -1.62 -15.36 6.03
C HIS A 133 -0.27 -14.71 5.68
N SER A 134 -0.03 -14.58 4.38
CA SER A 134 1.15 -13.90 3.82
C SER A 134 0.82 -12.47 3.47
N SER A 135 1.82 -11.60 3.59
CA SER A 135 1.75 -10.21 3.16
C SER A 135 2.54 -10.00 1.88
N ALA A 136 2.05 -9.12 1.01
CA ALA A 136 2.88 -8.52 -0.02
C ALA A 136 3.89 -7.59 0.65
N ILE A 137 5.16 -7.71 0.27
CA ILE A 137 6.28 -6.96 0.84
C ILE A 137 7.16 -6.54 -0.32
N LEU A 138 7.54 -5.27 -0.34
CA LEU A 138 8.49 -4.74 -1.32
C LEU A 138 9.91 -4.91 -0.77
N THR A 139 10.84 -5.43 -1.57
CA THR A 139 12.20 -5.68 -1.11
C THR A 139 13.19 -5.58 -2.26
N ASN A 140 14.42 -5.18 -1.96
CA ASN A 140 15.58 -5.30 -2.86
C ASN A 140 16.49 -6.49 -2.46
N GLY A 141 16.03 -7.34 -1.54
CA GLY A 141 16.79 -8.45 -0.97
C GLY A 141 17.48 -8.14 0.37
N THR A 142 17.74 -6.87 0.68
CA THR A 142 18.34 -6.43 1.95
C THR A 142 17.34 -5.69 2.83
N LEU A 143 16.58 -4.77 2.26
CA LEU A 143 15.54 -3.98 2.92
C LEU A 143 14.15 -4.60 2.71
N TYR A 144 13.25 -4.38 3.66
CA TYR A 144 11.85 -4.83 3.57
C TYR A 144 10.93 -3.66 3.86
N GLU A 145 10.15 -3.29 2.85
CA GLU A 145 9.21 -2.18 2.89
C GLU A 145 7.77 -2.69 2.89
N PHE A 146 6.91 -1.94 3.58
CA PHE A 146 5.50 -2.28 3.76
C PHE A 146 4.57 -1.15 3.30
N PRO A 147 4.48 -0.87 1.99
CA PRO A 147 3.69 0.26 1.48
C PRO A 147 2.22 0.30 1.94
N MET A 148 1.57 -0.86 2.13
CA MET A 148 0.18 -0.88 2.64
C MET A 148 0.06 -0.34 4.06
N ASN A 149 1.11 -0.45 4.86
CA ASN A 149 1.08 0.01 6.25
C ASN A 149 0.98 1.52 6.35
N ILE A 150 1.80 2.23 5.57
CA ILE A 150 1.79 3.68 5.59
C ILE A 150 0.41 4.19 5.16
N VAL A 151 -0.24 3.54 4.19
CA VAL A 151 -1.61 3.88 3.79
C VAL A 151 -2.61 3.68 4.94
N ILE A 152 -2.56 2.53 5.62
CA ILE A 152 -3.43 2.27 6.78
C ILE A 152 -3.19 3.32 7.87
N ASP A 153 -1.94 3.67 8.15
CA ASP A 153 -1.59 4.65 9.17
C ASP A 153 -2.10 6.05 8.82
N LEU A 154 -1.97 6.47 7.55
CA LEU A 154 -2.51 7.75 7.05
C LEU A 154 -4.03 7.84 7.19
N ILE A 155 -4.72 6.71 7.00
CA ILE A 155 -6.16 6.61 7.14
C ILE A 155 -6.60 6.57 8.62
N THR A 156 -5.87 5.86 9.48
CA THR A 156 -6.40 5.45 10.79
C THR A 156 -5.77 6.14 12.01
N LEU A 157 -4.53 6.63 11.91
CA LEU A 157 -3.81 7.27 13.02
C LEU A 157 -3.91 8.79 12.96
N PRO A 158 -3.80 9.56 14.06
CA PRO A 158 -3.77 11.03 14.04
C PRO A 158 -2.79 11.60 13.01
N HIS A 159 -3.23 12.62 12.25
CA HIS A 159 -2.40 13.24 11.22
C HIS A 159 -1.18 13.93 11.84
N LYS A 160 -0.01 13.76 11.23
CA LYS A 160 1.24 14.44 11.57
C LYS A 160 1.81 15.01 10.29
N GLU A 161 2.38 16.22 10.32
CA GLU A 161 2.82 16.95 9.11
C GLU A 161 3.77 16.16 8.20
N LYS A 162 4.61 15.27 8.75
CA LYS A 162 5.55 14.44 7.97
C LYS A 162 5.00 13.07 7.57
N ASN A 163 3.74 12.78 7.88
CA ASN A 163 3.11 11.53 7.53
C ASN A 163 2.46 11.71 6.16
N THR A 164 3.25 11.60 5.09
CA THR A 164 2.81 11.63 3.70
C THR A 164 3.45 10.48 2.92
N LEU A 165 2.81 10.03 1.86
CA LEU A 165 3.36 9.00 0.98
C LEU A 165 4.64 9.48 0.30
N SER A 166 4.66 10.76 -0.09
CA SER A 166 5.82 11.39 -0.72
C SER A 166 7.06 11.33 0.20
N HIS A 167 6.90 11.70 1.47
CA HIS A 167 7.98 11.63 2.46
C HIS A 167 8.44 10.19 2.73
N TYR A 168 7.49 9.25 2.84
CA TYR A 168 7.82 7.83 3.00
C TYR A 168 8.67 7.30 1.85
N VAL A 169 8.27 7.58 0.59
CA VAL A 169 9.04 7.15 -0.57
C VAL A 169 10.42 7.81 -0.60
N ASP A 170 10.51 9.11 -0.34
CA ASP A 170 11.78 9.82 -0.28
C ASP A 170 12.73 9.22 0.77
N GLU A 171 12.24 8.85 1.96
CA GLU A 171 13.06 8.17 2.97
C GLU A 171 13.61 6.84 2.45
N VAL A 172 12.76 6.02 1.83
CA VAL A 172 13.18 4.72 1.26
C VAL A 172 14.27 4.91 0.19
N LEU A 173 14.08 5.86 -0.74
CA LEU A 173 15.03 6.16 -1.82
C LEU A 173 16.36 6.74 -1.30
N ASN A 174 16.33 7.44 -0.16
CA ASN A 174 17.53 8.02 0.45
C ASN A 174 18.31 7.01 1.31
N LEU A 175 17.63 6.05 1.95
CA LEU A 175 18.28 4.95 2.67
C LEU A 175 19.16 4.09 1.74
N THR A 176 18.71 3.89 0.50
CA THR A 176 19.46 3.14 -0.50
C THR A 176 20.63 3.92 -1.09
N SER A 177 20.63 5.25 -0.95
CA SER A 177 21.71 6.12 -1.43
C SER A 177 22.97 6.13 -0.56
N HIS A 178 22.86 5.73 0.72
CA HIS A 178 23.96 5.72 1.69
C HIS A 178 24.57 4.32 1.92
N SER A 179 24.11 3.30 1.18
CA SER A 179 24.50 1.91 1.36
C SER A 179 25.57 1.44 0.35
N ILE A 180 26.38 2.36 -0.20
CA ILE A 180 27.49 2.06 -1.14
C ILE A 180 28.82 2.26 -0.43
#